data_AF-A0A349JVP3-F1
#
_entry.id   AF-A0A349JVP3-F1
#
_cell.length_a   1.000
_cell.length_b   1.000
_cell.length_c   1.000
_cell.angle_alpha   90.00
_cell.angle_beta   90.00
_cell.angle_gamma   90.00
#
_symmetry.space_group_name_H-M   'P 1'
#
loop_
_entity.id
_entity.type
_entity.pdbx_description
1 polymer ?
#
loop_
_entity_poly.entity_id
_entity_poly.type
_entity_poly.pdbx_seq_one_letter_code
_entity_poly.pdbx_strand_id
1 'polypeptide(L)'
;MPKEKIFAQARDELFSHINRCGVLSATDDDRTTWMTETIDYIGERYPDLVDPDLRELHAVGIRFCQPAINNVPAAVAAEPVSGAAAETTVAATATDASEVV
;
A
#
# COMPACT_ATOMS: atom_id res chain seq x y z
N MET A 1 -3.65 16.54 30.37
CA MET A 1 -3.11 15.77 29.24
C MET A 1 -4.12 14.75 28.68
N PRO A 2 -5.32 15.15 28.20
CA PRO A 2 -6.23 14.22 27.52
C PRO A 2 -5.82 14.00 26.05
N LYS A 3 -5.45 15.09 25.35
CA LYS A 3 -5.11 15.07 23.92
C LYS A 3 -3.91 14.18 23.57
N GLU A 4 -2.83 14.25 24.36
CA GLU A 4 -1.64 13.40 24.17
C GLU A 4 -1.99 11.90 24.27
N LYS A 5 -2.92 11.54 25.17
CA LYS A 5 -3.40 10.15 25.28
C LYS A 5 -4.22 9.73 24.07
N ILE A 6 -5.07 10.63 23.56
CA ILE A 6 -5.85 10.39 22.33
C ILE A 6 -4.91 10.19 21.14
N PHE A 7 -3.91 11.06 20.99
CA PHE A 7 -2.90 10.92 19.94
C PHE A 7 -2.13 9.59 20.04
N ALA A 8 -1.68 9.23 21.24
CA ALA A 8 -0.99 7.95 21.45
C ALA A 8 -1.88 6.75 21.08
N GLN A 9 -3.17 6.80 21.44
CA GLN A 9 -4.12 5.75 21.10
C GLN A 9 -4.35 5.65 19.59
N ALA A 10 -4.54 6.78 18.90
CA ALA A 10 -4.69 6.82 17.44
C ALA A 10 -3.43 6.30 16.72
N ARG A 11 -2.24 6.66 17.21
CA ARG A 11 -0.96 6.15 16.70
C ARG A 11 -0.83 4.63 16.87
N ASP A 12 -1.16 4.12 18.04
CA ASP A 12 -1.08 2.69 18.31
C ASP A 12 -2.10 1.91 17.45
N GLU A 13 -3.29 2.48 17.21
CA GLU A 13 -4.28 1.94 16.27
C GLU A 13 -3.80 1.94 14.82
N LEU A 14 -3.14 3.02 14.36
CA LEU A 14 -2.53 3.11 13.03
C LEU A 14 -1.50 1.99 12.83
N PHE A 15 -0.56 1.82 13.77
CA PHE A 15 0.45 0.76 13.69
C PHE A 15 -0.17 -0.62 13.70
N SER A 16 -1.27 -0.78 14.44
CA SER A 16 -2.00 -2.03 14.44
C SER A 16 -2.65 -2.34 13.08
N HIS A 17 -3.10 -1.34 12.32
CA HIS A 17 -3.60 -1.52 10.94
C HIS A 17 -2.46 -1.85 9.98
N ILE A 18 -1.36 -1.11 10.04
CA ILE A 18 -0.17 -1.34 9.19
C ILE A 18 0.30 -2.80 9.30
N ASN A 19 0.43 -3.31 10.54
CA ASN A 19 0.93 -4.66 10.78
C ASN A 19 -0.06 -5.77 10.39
N ARG A 20 -1.38 -5.51 10.44
CA ARG A 20 -2.41 -6.52 10.08
C ARG A 20 -2.69 -6.58 8.59
N CYS A 21 -2.65 -5.44 7.90
CA CYS A 21 -3.00 -5.35 6.48
C CYS A 21 -1.83 -5.69 5.54
N GLY A 22 -0.60 -5.85 6.06
CA GLY A 22 0.55 -6.21 5.23
C GLY A 22 0.98 -5.12 4.24
N VAL A 23 0.57 -3.85 4.49
CA VAL A 23 0.87 -2.70 3.62
C VAL A 23 2.38 -2.46 3.40
N LEU A 24 3.21 -3.03 4.26
CA LEU A 24 4.68 -3.02 4.14
C LEU A 24 5.19 -3.69 2.86
N SER A 25 4.41 -4.59 2.26
CA SER A 25 4.77 -5.28 1.01
C SER A 25 4.13 -4.65 -0.24
N ALA A 26 3.30 -3.61 -0.08
CA ALA A 26 2.66 -2.92 -1.19
C ALA A 26 3.63 -1.97 -1.91
N THR A 27 3.28 -1.58 -3.14
CA THR A 27 3.99 -0.54 -3.87
C THR A 27 3.95 0.79 -3.12
N ASP A 28 4.85 1.71 -3.44
CA ASP A 28 4.90 3.02 -2.78
C ASP A 28 3.61 3.84 -2.98
N ASP A 29 3.01 3.75 -4.16
CA ASP A 29 1.77 4.44 -4.52
C ASP A 29 0.56 3.84 -3.78
N ASP A 30 0.43 2.50 -3.78
CA ASP A 30 -0.64 1.81 -3.06
C ASP A 30 -0.55 2.06 -1.56
N ARG A 31 0.67 2.05 -1.02
CA ARG A 31 0.92 2.33 0.39
C ARG A 31 0.58 3.76 0.78
N THR A 32 0.87 4.72 -0.09
CA THR A 32 0.52 6.13 0.14
C THR A 32 -1.00 6.34 0.10
N THR A 33 -1.67 5.72 -0.87
CA THR A 33 -3.13 5.74 -0.97
C THR A 33 -3.78 5.15 0.28
N TRP A 34 -3.35 3.93 0.65
CA TRP A 34 -3.84 3.26 1.86
C TRP A 34 -3.61 4.08 3.13
N MET A 35 -2.43 4.74 3.26
CA MET A 35 -2.14 5.59 4.40
C MET A 35 -3.08 6.80 4.47
N THR A 36 -3.35 7.43 3.33
CA THR A 36 -4.27 8.57 3.26
C THR A 36 -5.67 8.16 3.72
N GLU A 37 -6.20 7.08 3.16
CA GLU A 37 -7.53 6.55 3.51
C GLU A 37 -7.60 6.13 4.98
N THR A 38 -6.53 5.53 5.51
CA THR A 38 -6.48 5.09 6.92
C THR A 38 -6.45 6.28 7.86
N ILE A 39 -5.77 7.38 7.49
CA ILE A 39 -5.75 8.61 8.29
C ILE A 39 -7.11 9.30 8.28
N ASP A 40 -7.81 9.29 7.15
CA ASP A 40 -9.19 9.80 7.07
C ASP A 40 -10.12 9.02 8.02
N TYR A 41 -10.04 7.69 8.01
CA TYR A 41 -10.76 6.83 8.97
C TYR A 41 -10.41 7.15 10.43
N ILE A 42 -9.12 7.35 10.75
CA ILE A 42 -8.69 7.73 12.10
C ILE A 42 -9.24 9.10 12.48
N GLY A 43 -9.29 10.07 11.55
CA GLY A 43 -9.88 11.38 11.79
C GLY A 43 -11.37 11.31 12.13
N GLU A 44 -12.13 10.46 11.43
CA GLU A 44 -13.55 10.23 11.74
C GLU A 44 -13.74 9.58 13.13
N ARG A 45 -12.84 8.65 13.49
CA ARG A 45 -12.89 7.93 14.77
C ARG A 45 -12.47 8.77 15.96
N TYR A 46 -11.52 9.69 15.77
CA TYR A 46 -10.97 10.55 16.81
C TYR A 46 -11.21 12.03 16.46
N PRO A 47 -12.46 12.53 16.60
CA PRO A 47 -12.84 13.88 16.16
C PRO A 47 -12.14 15.03 16.94
N ASP A 48 -11.50 14.71 18.07
CA ASP A 48 -10.70 15.67 18.85
C ASP A 48 -9.27 15.86 18.29
N LEU A 49 -8.86 15.05 17.30
CA LEU A 49 -7.63 15.26 16.54
C LEU A 49 -7.89 16.33 15.48
N VAL A 50 -7.01 17.33 15.46
CA VAL A 50 -7.06 18.40 14.46
C VAL A 50 -6.14 18.06 13.29
N ASP A 51 -6.31 18.76 12.16
CA ASP A 51 -5.51 18.48 10.94
C ASP A 51 -3.99 18.41 11.16
N PRO A 52 -3.36 19.25 12.03
CA PRO A 52 -1.96 19.08 12.36
C PRO A 52 -1.61 17.71 12.97
N ASP A 53 -2.45 17.18 13.86
CA ASP A 53 -2.22 15.88 14.50
C ASP A 53 -2.37 14.75 13.48
N LEU A 54 -3.38 14.82 12.61
CA LEU A 54 -3.61 13.84 11.55
C LEU A 54 -2.46 13.84 10.54
N ARG A 55 -1.93 15.01 10.19
CA ARG A 55 -0.74 15.14 9.34
C ARG A 55 0.50 14.55 10.01
N GLU A 56 0.65 14.74 11.31
CA GLU A 56 1.74 14.12 12.07
C GLU A 56 1.60 12.59 12.09
N LEU A 57 0.41 12.05 12.35
CA LEU A 57 0.13 10.61 12.29
C LEU A 57 0.45 10.04 10.91
N HIS A 58 0.05 10.74 9.84
CA HIS A 58 0.38 10.34 8.47
C HIS A 58 1.89 10.27 8.26
N ALA A 59 2.62 11.33 8.63
CA ALA A 59 4.07 11.38 8.47
C ALA A 59 4.79 10.28 9.26
N VAL A 60 4.34 10.00 10.49
CA VAL A 60 4.86 8.93 11.33
C VAL A 60 4.57 7.56 10.71
N GLY A 61 3.35 7.33 10.21
CA GLY A 61 2.95 6.11 9.54
C GLY A 61 3.79 5.82 8.29
N ILE A 62 3.97 6.82 7.41
CA ILE A 62 4.81 6.68 6.22
C ILE A 62 6.25 6.34 6.58
N ARG A 63 6.83 7.02 7.58
CA ARG A 63 8.18 6.73 8.04
C ARG A 63 8.32 5.34 8.65
N PHE A 64 7.31 4.88 9.37
CA PHE A 64 7.29 3.52 9.92
C PHE A 64 7.33 2.46 8.83
N CYS A 65 6.71 2.72 7.68
CA CYS A 65 6.73 1.84 6.53
C CYS A 65 8.06 1.85 5.74
N GLN A 66 8.98 2.77 6.02
CA GLN A 66 10.26 2.81 5.31
C GLN A 66 11.17 1.67 5.79
N PRO A 67 11.95 1.04 4.88
CA PRO A 67 12.90 0.02 5.26
C PRO A 67 13.90 0.56 6.28
N ALA A 68 14.25 -0.26 7.28
CA ALA A 68 15.25 0.12 8.26
C ALA A 68 16.58 0.44 7.55
N ILE A 69 17.17 1.60 7.84
CA ILE A 69 18.50 1.95 7.34
C ILE A 69 19.49 0.99 8.01
N ASN A 70 19.89 -0.04 7.26
CA ASN A 70 20.94 -0.94 7.69
C ASN A 70 22.27 -0.23 7.47
N ASN A 71 22.89 0.29 8.54
CA ASN A 71 24.25 0.90 8.50
C ASN A 71 25.37 -0.15 8.27
N VAL A 72 25.04 -1.29 7.69
CA VAL A 72 25.99 -2.32 7.27
C VAL A 72 26.26 -2.06 5.79
N PRO A 73 27.53 -1.99 5.34
CA PRO A 73 27.84 -1.75 3.93
C PRO A 73 27.06 -2.71 3.04
N ALA A 74 26.20 -2.12 2.19
CA ALA A 74 25.23 -2.85 1.39
C ALA A 74 25.93 -3.77 0.39
N ALA A 75 25.93 -5.08 0.67
CA ALA A 75 26.01 -6.06 -0.40
C ALA A 75 24.62 -6.14 -1.05
N VAL A 76 24.55 -5.57 -2.25
CA VAL A 76 23.53 -5.74 -3.30
C VAL A 76 22.57 -6.93 -3.11
N ALA A 77 21.27 -6.64 -3.00
CA ALA A 77 20.21 -7.58 -3.35
C ALA A 77 18.89 -6.84 -3.62
N ALA A 78 18.69 -6.44 -4.87
CA ALA A 78 17.36 -6.23 -5.43
C ALA A 78 17.41 -6.72 -6.89
N GLU A 79 17.18 -8.02 -7.08
CA GLU A 79 16.92 -8.60 -8.39
C GLU A 79 15.41 -8.51 -8.66
N PRO A 80 14.97 -8.01 -9.83
CA PRO A 80 13.55 -7.96 -10.19
C PRO A 80 13.11 -9.33 -10.70
N VAL A 81 12.08 -9.94 -10.08
CA VAL A 81 11.42 -11.10 -10.69
C VAL A 81 10.53 -10.62 -11.84
N SER A 82 11.10 -10.66 -13.03
CA SER A 82 10.40 -10.60 -14.30
C SER A 82 9.62 -11.90 -14.50
N GLY A 83 8.30 -11.80 -14.43
CA GLY A 83 7.36 -12.86 -14.85
C GLY A 83 6.79 -12.53 -16.21
N ALA A 84 7.52 -12.85 -17.27
CA ALA A 84 7.00 -12.84 -18.63
C ALA A 84 6.00 -13.98 -18.83
N ALA A 85 4.81 -13.67 -19.33
CA ALA A 85 3.96 -14.61 -20.05
C ALA A 85 3.48 -13.91 -21.33
N ALA A 86 4.28 -14.04 -22.39
CA ALA A 86 3.86 -13.81 -23.75
C ALA A 86 3.96 -15.15 -24.50
N GLU A 87 2.82 -15.69 -24.89
CA GLU A 87 2.67 -16.56 -26.07
C GLU A 87 1.22 -16.36 -26.56
N THR A 88 1.03 -15.63 -27.66
CA THR A 88 1.09 -16.07 -29.07
C THR A 88 -0.28 -16.52 -29.56
N THR A 89 -0.79 -15.67 -30.44
CA THR A 89 -1.90 -15.85 -31.39
C THR A 89 -1.89 -17.21 -32.10
N VAL A 90 -3.05 -17.86 -32.16
CA VAL A 90 -3.37 -18.85 -33.20
C VAL A 90 -4.53 -18.32 -34.04
N ALA A 91 -4.26 -18.27 -35.34
CA ALA A 91 -5.16 -17.85 -36.40
C ALA A 91 -6.37 -18.78 -36.55
N ALA A 92 -7.55 -18.18 -36.77
CA ALA A 92 -8.71 -18.88 -37.30
C ALA A 92 -8.83 -18.58 -38.79
N THR A 93 -8.35 -19.51 -39.63
CA THR A 93 -8.76 -19.64 -41.02
C THR A 93 -9.30 -21.05 -41.21
N ALA A 94 -10.59 -21.18 -41.49
CA ALA A 94 -11.16 -22.34 -42.16
C ALA A 94 -12.30 -21.85 -43.06
N THR A 95 -12.04 -21.98 -44.36
CA THR A 95 -12.96 -21.88 -45.49
C THR A 95 -13.84 -23.14 -45.55
N ASP A 96 -14.94 -23.06 -46.32
CA ASP A 96 -15.66 -24.15 -47.03
C ASP A 96 -16.86 -24.77 -46.27
N ALA A 97 -18.06 -25.02 -46.81
CA ALA A 97 -18.69 -24.86 -48.13
C ALA A 97 -20.21 -25.14 -48.04
N SER A 98 -20.92 -24.91 -49.15
CA SER A 98 -22.27 -25.36 -49.56
C SER A 98 -23.47 -24.58 -49.02
N GLU A 99 -24.25 -23.83 -49.82
CA GLU A 99 -24.99 -24.12 -51.08
C GLU A 99 -26.46 -24.54 -50.81
N VAL A 100 -27.38 -23.70 -51.33
CA VAL A 100 -28.74 -23.97 -51.89
C VAL A 100 -29.82 -24.63 -51.00
N VAL A 101 -30.90 -23.87 -50.75
CA VAL A 101 -32.24 -24.03 -51.37
C VAL A 101 -33.03 -22.73 -51.18
#